data_AF-A0A5C5CRV2-F1
#
_entry.id   AF-A0A5C5CRV2-F1
#
_cell.length_a   1.000
_cell.length_b   1.000
_cell.length_c   1.000
_cell.angle_alpha   90.00
_cell.angle_beta   90.00
_cell.angle_gamma   90.00
#
_symmetry.space_group_name_H-M   'P 1'
#
loop_
_entity.id
_entity.type
_entity.pdbx_description
1 polymer ?
#
loop_
_entity_poly.entity_id
_entity_poly.type
_entity_poly.pdbx_seq_one_letter_code
_entity_poly.pdbx_strand_id
1 'polypeptide(L)'
;MTTDPALQAEIIHRLAIGCERVSVAEMENRYRALGYALDRDLDCRCMSRIMTGPDAGRAYPCITTGVKEIDTRRSAFHFESRRDTNYRAMQRLRQDIFAVTKGAILEP
;
A
#
# COMPACT_ATOMS: atom_id res chain seq x y z
N MET A 1 -2.01 -8.74 -20.14
CA MET A 1 -2.65 -9.52 -19.06
C MET A 1 -1.56 -10.05 -18.16
N THR A 2 -1.57 -9.72 -16.87
CA THR A 2 -0.59 -10.22 -15.88
C THR A 2 -0.86 -11.69 -15.61
N THR A 3 0.02 -12.56 -16.11
CA THR A 3 -0.03 -14.03 -16.04
C THR A 3 0.51 -14.62 -14.73
N ASP A 4 0.85 -13.81 -13.73
CA ASP A 4 1.39 -14.30 -12.45
C ASP A 4 0.27 -14.83 -11.53
N PRO A 5 0.20 -16.14 -11.25
CA PRO A 5 -0.84 -16.72 -10.40
C PRO A 5 -0.79 -16.22 -8.95
N ALA A 6 0.41 -15.91 -8.43
CA ALA A 6 0.57 -15.43 -7.06
C ALA A 6 -0.02 -14.02 -6.90
N LEU A 7 0.18 -13.16 -7.89
CA LEU A 7 -0.44 -11.84 -7.93
C LEU A 7 -1.97 -11.93 -8.00
N GLN A 8 -2.51 -12.80 -8.87
CA GLN A 8 -3.96 -12.95 -9.01
C GLN A 8 -4.61 -13.49 -7.73
N ALA A 9 -4.00 -14.48 -7.09
CA ALA A 9 -4.45 -15.00 -5.80
C ALA A 9 -4.51 -13.90 -4.74
N GLU A 10 -3.50 -13.03 -4.70
CA GLU A 10 -3.48 -11.92 -3.75
C GLU A 10 -4.53 -10.85 -4.04
N ILE A 11 -4.77 -10.51 -5.31
CA ILE A 11 -5.85 -9.60 -5.70
C ILE A 11 -7.21 -10.15 -5.24
N ILE A 12 -7.46 -11.44 -5.47
CA ILE A 12 -8.71 -12.11 -5.06
C ILE A 12 -8.85 -12.07 -3.54
N HIS A 13 -7.78 -12.41 -2.80
CA HIS A 13 -7.77 -12.38 -1.35
C HIS A 13 -8.13 -10.99 -0.80
N ARG A 14 -7.47 -9.92 -1.29
CA ARG A 14 -7.73 -8.54 -0.83
C ARG A 14 -9.17 -8.09 -1.08
N LEU A 15 -9.70 -8.42 -2.25
CA LEU A 15 -11.11 -8.14 -2.57
C LEU A 15 -12.06 -8.91 -1.62
N ALA A 16 -11.74 -10.18 -1.29
CA ALA A 16 -12.55 -11.00 -0.41
C ALA A 16 -12.58 -10.50 1.05
N ILE A 17 -11.50 -9.88 1.53
CA ILE A 17 -11.45 -9.26 2.87
C ILE A 17 -11.98 -7.81 2.89
N GLY A 18 -12.51 -7.31 1.76
CA GLY A 18 -13.17 -6.02 1.67
C GLY A 18 -12.28 -4.85 1.26
N CYS A 19 -11.04 -5.07 0.84
CA CYS A 19 -10.20 -4.00 0.31
C CYS A 19 -10.70 -3.55 -1.07
N GLU A 20 -10.67 -2.25 -1.32
CA GLU A 20 -10.98 -1.66 -2.62
C GLU A 20 -9.74 -1.64 -3.52
N ARG A 21 -9.89 -2.15 -4.75
CA ARG A 21 -8.87 -2.00 -5.79
C ARG A 21 -9.02 -0.65 -6.49
N VAL A 22 -8.00 0.19 -6.39
CA VAL A 22 -7.96 1.51 -7.03
C VAL A 22 -6.82 1.62 -8.04
N SER A 23 -6.84 2.68 -8.87
CA SER A 23 -5.69 3.04 -9.69
C SER A 23 -4.58 3.67 -8.84
N VAL A 24 -3.34 3.70 -9.33
CA VAL A 24 -2.23 4.38 -8.63
C VAL A 24 -2.54 5.87 -8.44
N ALA A 25 -3.09 6.53 -9.46
CA ALA A 25 -3.47 7.94 -9.40
C ALA A 25 -4.57 8.19 -8.34
N GLU A 26 -5.56 7.31 -8.25
CA GLU A 26 -6.61 7.41 -7.24
C GLU A 26 -6.06 7.19 -5.82
N MET A 27 -5.17 6.20 -5.65
CA MET A 27 -4.46 6.02 -4.39
C MET A 27 -3.70 7.29 -4.00
N GLU A 28 -2.89 7.85 -4.90
CA GLU A 28 -2.14 9.10 -4.66
C GLU A 28 -3.06 10.27 -4.28
N ASN A 29 -4.22 10.41 -4.93
CA ASN A 29 -5.21 11.42 -4.61
C ASN A 29 -5.80 11.25 -3.20
N ARG A 30 -6.13 10.01 -2.80
CA ARG A 30 -6.65 9.72 -1.45
C ARG A 30 -5.62 9.99 -0.36
N TYR A 31 -4.34 9.67 -0.60
CA TYR A 31 -3.26 10.06 0.32
C TYR A 31 -3.12 11.58 0.40
N ARG A 32 -3.18 12.27 -0.75
CA ARG A 32 -3.08 13.74 -0.83
C ARG A 32 -4.20 14.43 -0.06
N ALA A 33 -5.42 13.90 -0.12
CA ALA A 33 -6.56 14.41 0.64
C ALA A 33 -6.34 14.35 2.16
N LEU A 34 -5.46 13.47 2.64
CA LEU A 34 -5.08 13.35 4.04
C LEU A 34 -3.80 14.14 4.41
N GLY A 35 -3.22 14.87 3.46
CA GLY A 35 -1.97 15.63 3.66
C GLY A 35 -0.69 14.81 3.47
N TYR A 36 -0.78 13.64 2.82
CA TYR A 36 0.36 12.76 2.56
C TYR A 36 0.62 12.56 1.06
N ALA A 37 1.83 12.20 0.71
CA ALA A 37 2.20 11.77 -0.63
C ALA A 37 2.89 10.40 -0.57
N LEU A 38 2.65 9.56 -1.58
CA LEU A 38 3.48 8.38 -1.79
C LEU A 38 4.88 8.83 -2.20
N ASP A 39 5.88 8.31 -1.51
CA ASP A 39 7.28 8.57 -1.80
C ASP A 39 7.83 7.51 -2.75
N ARG A 40 7.50 7.69 -4.04
CA ARG A 40 7.78 6.71 -5.10
C ARG A 40 9.28 6.54 -5.39
N ASP A 41 10.13 7.44 -4.89
CA ASP A 41 11.59 7.30 -4.92
C ASP A 41 12.07 6.15 -4.02
N LEU A 42 11.22 5.73 -3.07
CA LEU A 42 11.46 4.59 -2.18
C LEU A 42 10.79 3.30 -2.68
N ASP A 43 10.33 3.27 -3.93
CA ASP A 43 9.80 2.05 -4.55
C ASP A 43 10.83 0.92 -4.51
N CYS A 44 10.51 -0.14 -3.78
CA CYS A 44 11.31 -1.36 -3.73
C CYS A 44 10.47 -2.55 -4.19
N ARG A 45 10.86 -3.19 -5.29
CA ARG A 45 10.22 -4.41 -5.77
C ARG A 45 10.72 -5.59 -4.94
N CYS A 46 9.78 -6.33 -4.35
CA CYS A 46 10.09 -7.48 -3.51
C CYS A 46 8.99 -8.54 -3.57
N MET A 47 9.18 -9.63 -2.82
CA MET A 47 8.19 -10.67 -2.61
C MET A 47 7.75 -10.61 -1.15
N SER A 48 6.50 -10.21 -0.89
CA SER A 48 5.92 -10.27 0.46
C SER A 48 5.49 -11.70 0.77
N ARG A 49 5.64 -12.12 2.02
CA ARG A 49 5.25 -13.45 2.50
C ARG A 49 4.25 -13.30 3.65
N ILE A 50 3.12 -13.98 3.52
CA ILE A 50 2.10 -14.04 4.57
C ILE A 50 2.65 -14.89 5.71
N MET A 51 2.74 -14.32 6.91
CA MET A 51 3.39 -14.96 8.06
C MET A 51 2.42 -15.74 8.95
N THR A 52 1.12 -15.43 8.90
CA THR A 52 0.11 -15.96 9.82
C THR A 52 -1.22 -16.22 9.13
N GLY A 53 -2.05 -17.08 9.73
CA GLY A 53 -3.39 -17.41 9.22
C GLY A 53 -3.41 -18.54 8.19
N PRO A 54 -4.57 -18.82 7.56
CA PRO A 54 -4.73 -19.93 6.62
C PRO A 54 -3.81 -19.88 5.39
N ASP A 55 -3.37 -18.67 5.03
CA ASP A 55 -2.49 -18.42 3.89
C ASP A 55 -0.99 -18.34 4.27
N ALA A 56 -0.62 -18.71 5.50
CA ALA A 56 0.77 -18.64 5.96
C ALA A 56 1.72 -19.40 5.02
N GLY A 57 2.84 -18.75 4.67
CA GLY A 57 3.83 -19.25 3.73
C GLY A 57 3.60 -18.85 2.27
N ARG A 58 2.38 -18.42 1.89
CA ARG A 58 2.10 -17.89 0.54
C ARG A 58 2.86 -16.58 0.34
N ALA A 59 3.50 -16.44 -0.82
CA ALA A 59 4.22 -15.22 -1.21
C ALA A 59 3.58 -14.60 -2.46
N TYR A 60 3.70 -13.28 -2.59
CA TYR A 60 3.19 -12.53 -3.75
C TYR A 60 4.14 -11.37 -4.11
N PRO A 61 4.19 -10.97 -5.39
CA PRO A 61 5.00 -9.82 -5.81
C PRO A 61 4.39 -8.51 -5.31
N CYS A 62 5.19 -7.68 -4.65
CA CYS A 62 4.80 -6.34 -4.26
C CYS A 62 5.88 -5.30 -4.59
N ILE A 63 5.46 -4.05 -4.58
CA ILE A 63 6.30 -2.87 -4.55
C ILE A 63 5.96 -2.17 -3.24
N THR A 64 6.90 -2.16 -2.30
CA THR A 64 6.77 -1.34 -1.10
C THR A 64 7.19 0.08 -1.44
N THR A 65 6.44 1.08 -1.00
CA THR A 65 6.76 2.51 -1.20
C THR A 65 6.80 3.22 0.14
N GLY A 66 7.42 4.41 0.19
CA GLY A 66 7.31 5.28 1.34
C GLY A 66 6.02 6.11 1.33
N VAL A 67 5.73 6.71 2.48
CA VAL A 67 4.70 7.75 2.65
C VAL A 67 5.35 8.92 3.39
N LYS A 68 5.16 10.15 2.87
CA LYS A 68 5.67 11.38 3.47
C LYS A 68 4.58 12.42 3.64
N GLU A 69 4.73 13.25 4.67
CA GLU A 69 3.88 14.42 4.86
C GLU A 69 4.16 15.45 3.75
N ILE A 70 3.12 16.10 3.22
CA ILE A 70 3.29 17.04 2.09
C ILE A 70 4.01 18.33 2.51
N ASP A 71 3.67 18.85 3.67
CA ASP A 71 4.15 20.12 4.22
C ASP A 71 5.58 20.03 4.78
N THR A 72 5.90 19.00 5.57
CA THR A 72 7.22 18.83 6.19
C THR A 72 8.16 17.98 5.34
N ARG A 73 7.64 17.24 4.36
CA ARG A 73 8.34 16.22 3.55
C ARG A 73 8.95 15.07 4.35
N ARG A 74 8.68 15.02 5.65
CA ARG A 74 9.16 13.97 6.54
C ARG A 74 8.39 12.67 6.28
N SER A 75 9.06 11.53 6.41
CA SER A 75 8.39 10.23 6.41
C SER A 75 7.26 10.20 7.43
N ALA A 76 6.08 9.70 7.08
CA ALA A 76 4.95 9.56 7.99
C ALA A 76 5.27 8.64 9.20
N PHE A 77 6.37 7.90 9.15
CA PHE A 77 6.81 6.98 10.20
C PHE A 77 7.94 7.53 11.08
N HIS A 78 8.49 8.70 10.77
CA HIS A 78 9.50 9.36 11.61
C HIS A 78 8.92 9.73 12.99
N PHE A 79 9.77 9.79 14.02
CA PHE A 79 9.33 10.02 15.40
C PHE A 79 8.72 11.41 15.63
N GLU A 80 9.18 12.41 14.88
CA GLU A 80 8.64 13.78 14.90
C GLU A 80 7.47 14.03 13.94
N SER A 81 7.00 13.00 13.23
CA SER A 81 5.85 13.16 12.32
C SER A 81 4.54 13.23 13.08
N ARG A 82 3.53 13.84 12.46
CA ARG A 82 2.20 13.99 13.06
C ARG A 82 1.60 12.63 13.39
N ARG A 83 0.88 12.58 14.51
CA ARG A 83 0.11 11.41 14.99
C ARG A 83 -1.35 11.79 15.22
N ASP A 84 -1.84 12.69 14.39
CA ASP A 84 -3.17 13.28 14.47
C ASP A 84 -4.26 12.38 13.84
N THR A 85 -5.45 12.95 13.65
CA THR A 85 -6.58 12.28 13.01
C THR A 85 -6.28 11.88 11.56
N ASN A 86 -5.52 12.68 10.82
CA ASN A 86 -5.15 12.38 9.44
C ASN A 86 -4.14 11.24 9.38
N TYR A 87 -3.21 11.14 10.32
CA TYR A 87 -2.34 9.99 10.45
C TYR A 87 -3.13 8.69 10.67
N ARG A 88 -4.12 8.70 11.58
CA ARG A 88 -4.98 7.54 11.83
C ARG A 88 -5.81 7.16 10.61
N ALA A 89 -6.38 8.16 9.92
CA ALA A 89 -7.10 7.95 8.67
C ALA A 89 -6.19 7.36 7.58
N MET A 90 -4.93 7.80 7.50
CA MET A 90 -3.96 7.27 6.55
C MET A 90 -3.58 5.82 6.88
N GLN A 91 -3.37 5.47 8.17
CA GLN A 91 -3.13 4.08 8.57
C GLN A 91 -4.30 3.17 8.21
N ARG A 92 -5.54 3.65 8.37
CA ARG A 92 -6.73 2.92 7.94
C ARG A 92 -6.79 2.78 6.42
N LEU A 93 -6.50 3.84 5.68
CA LEU A 93 -6.47 3.81 4.21
C LEU A 93 -5.47 2.76 3.69
N ARG A 94 -4.31 2.57 4.33
CA ARG A 94 -3.35 1.50 4.00
C ARG A 94 -3.94 0.09 4.06
N GLN A 95 -4.95 -0.12 4.90
CA GLN A 95 -5.64 -1.40 5.07
C GLN A 95 -6.87 -1.52 4.16
N ASP A 96 -7.51 -0.39 3.84
CA ASP A 96 -8.78 -0.36 3.11
C ASP A 96 -8.61 -0.41 1.58
N ILE A 97 -7.48 0.03 1.03
CA ILE A 97 -7.27 0.11 -0.43
C ILE A 97 -5.98 -0.56 -0.88
N PHE A 98 -5.94 -0.99 -2.15
CA PHE A 98 -4.70 -1.40 -2.81
C PHE A 98 -4.71 -1.02 -4.29
N ALA A 99 -3.51 -0.95 -4.88
CA ALA A 99 -3.31 -0.74 -6.31
C ALA A 99 -2.41 -1.84 -6.88
N VAL A 100 -2.46 -2.03 -8.20
CA VAL A 100 -1.59 -2.95 -8.92
C VAL A 100 -0.81 -2.14 -9.95
N THR A 101 0.52 -2.24 -9.92
CA THR A 101 1.38 -1.55 -10.89
C THR A 101 2.59 -2.41 -11.21
N LYS A 102 3.06 -2.37 -12.47
CA LYS A 102 4.24 -3.11 -12.95
C LYS A 102 4.23 -4.63 -12.60
N GLY A 103 3.04 -5.22 -12.55
CA GLY A 103 2.85 -6.64 -12.21
C GLY A 103 3.11 -6.98 -10.75
N ALA A 104 2.85 -6.06 -9.83
CA ALA A 104 2.99 -6.25 -8.40
C ALA A 104 1.92 -5.44 -7.65
N ILE A 105 1.61 -5.84 -6.41
CA ILE A 105 0.78 -5.05 -5.51
C ILE A 105 1.57 -3.83 -5.03
N LEU A 106 0.97 -2.64 -5.04
CA LEU A 106 1.59 -1.45 -4.43
C LEU A 106 1.22 -1.36 -2.95
N GLU A 107 2.23 -1.36 -2.08
CA GLU A 107 2.10 -1.32 -0.62
C GLU A 107 2.76 -0.05 -0.04
N PRO A 108 1.96 0.96 0.32
CA PRO A 108 2.41 2.15 1.04
C PRO A 108 2.51 1.97 2.56
#